data_AF-A0A538DMB6-F1
#
_entry.id   AF-A0A538DMB6-F1
#
_cell.length_a   1.000
_cell.length_b   1.000
_cell.length_c   1.000
_cell.angle_alpha   90.00
_cell.angle_beta   90.00
_cell.angle_gamma   90.00
#
_symmetry.space_group_name_H-M   'P 1'
#
loop_
_entity.id
_entity.type
_entity.pdbx_description
1 polymer ?
#
loop_
_entity_poly.entity_id
_entity_poly.type
_entity_poly.pdbx_seq_one_letter_code
_entity_poly.pdbx_strand_id
1 'polypeptide(L)'
;MRVATHRAPNFVFTEHEFELPLDHSALDGRKITVFAREVVTPGHERDELPWLVFLQGGPGSEAPRLLKLIEDTWWEHALKDYRLLLLDQRGTGRSTPVGALPDLSTQEQAHYLTHFRADS
;
A
#
# COMPACT_ATOMS: atom_id res chain seq x y z
N MET A 1 -0.83 -1.85 14.03
CA MET A 1 -1.26 -0.90 12.99
C MET A 1 -0.83 0.49 13.41
N ARG A 2 0.01 1.16 12.63
CA ARG A 2 0.36 2.58 12.86
C ARG A 2 -0.44 3.44 11.90
N VAL A 3 -0.88 4.59 12.37
CA VAL A 3 -1.74 5.49 11.62
C VAL A 3 -1.20 6.92 11.69
N ALA A 4 -1.10 7.58 10.55
CA ALA A 4 -0.75 9.00 10.46
C ALA A 4 -1.67 9.72 9.47
N THR A 5 -2.19 10.89 9.83
CA THR A 5 -3.10 11.66 8.97
C THR A 5 -2.44 12.93 8.47
N HIS A 6 -2.54 13.18 7.16
CA HIS A 6 -2.03 14.36 6.47
C HIS A 6 -3.16 15.05 5.71
N ARG A 7 -3.18 16.38 5.69
CA ARG A 7 -4.22 17.18 5.04
C ARG A 7 -3.64 17.96 3.87
N ALA A 8 -4.26 17.83 2.71
CA ALA A 8 -4.04 18.67 1.53
C ALA A 8 -5.32 19.50 1.26
N PRO A 9 -5.28 20.52 0.39
CA PRO A 9 -6.45 21.36 0.11
C PRO A 9 -7.71 20.58 -0.29
N ASN A 10 -7.55 19.57 -1.16
CA ASN A 10 -8.68 18.84 -1.76
C ASN A 10 -8.86 17.43 -1.19
N PHE A 11 -7.92 16.94 -0.37
CA PHE A 11 -7.91 15.54 0.10
C PHE A 11 -7.35 15.42 1.51
N VAL A 12 -7.84 14.42 2.24
CA VAL A 12 -7.26 13.97 3.50
C VAL A 12 -6.70 12.57 3.29
N PHE A 13 -5.45 12.38 3.72
CA PHE A 13 -4.74 11.12 3.63
C PHE A 13 -4.60 10.49 5.00
N THR A 14 -4.98 9.23 5.12
CA THR A 14 -4.67 8.43 6.31
C THR A 14 -3.75 7.31 5.89
N GLU A 15 -2.53 7.33 6.42
CA GLU A 15 -1.51 6.33 6.16
C GLU A 15 -1.60 5.22 7.17
N HIS A 16 -1.65 3.99 6.66
CA HIS A 16 -1.80 2.77 7.44
C HIS A 16 -0.57 1.88 7.23
N GLU A 17 0.06 1.47 8.33
CA GLU A 17 1.15 0.48 8.32
C GLU A 17 0.77 -0.76 9.12
N PHE A 18 0.88 -1.91 8.47
CA PHE A 18 0.58 -3.23 9.01
C PHE A 18 1.87 -4.05 9.10
N GLU A 19 2.12 -4.68 10.25
CA GLU A 19 3.17 -5.70 10.36
C GLU A 19 2.55 -7.07 10.06
N LEU A 20 2.97 -7.68 8.96
CA LEU A 20 2.45 -8.94 8.43
C LEU A 20 3.58 -9.96 8.29
N PRO A 21 3.32 -11.27 8.32
CA PRO A 21 4.36 -12.25 8.05
C PRO A 21 4.91 -12.12 6.61
N LEU A 22 6.21 -12.36 6.46
CA LEU A 22 6.85 -12.50 5.15
C LEU A 22 6.33 -13.76 4.44
N ASP A 23 6.21 -14.85 5.18
CA ASP A 23 5.72 -16.14 4.69
C ASP A 23 4.38 -16.44 5.36
N HIS A 24 3.32 -16.53 4.56
CA HIS A 24 1.97 -16.80 5.03
C HIS A 24 1.83 -18.18 5.70
N SER A 25 2.74 -19.12 5.43
CA SER A 25 2.79 -20.43 6.09
C SER A 25 3.55 -20.42 7.44
N ALA A 26 4.32 -19.36 7.71
CA ALA A 26 5.14 -19.21 8.92
C ALA A 26 4.79 -17.90 9.65
N LEU A 27 3.64 -17.89 10.34
CA LEU A 27 3.05 -16.69 10.96
C LEU A 27 3.94 -16.03 12.04
N ASP A 28 4.74 -16.82 12.74
CA ASP A 28 5.69 -16.35 13.78
C ASP A 28 7.09 -16.05 13.22
N GLY A 29 7.27 -16.15 11.91
CA GLY A 29 8.53 -15.92 11.21
C GLY A 29 8.86 -14.44 11.04
N ARG A 30 9.75 -14.16 10.06
CA ARG A 30 10.12 -12.79 9.69
C ARG A 30 8.87 -12.01 9.30
N LYS A 31 8.74 -10.78 9.81
CA LYS A 31 7.65 -9.86 9.43
C LYS A 31 8.13 -8.80 8.45
N ILE A 32 7.19 -8.28 7.69
CA ILE A 32 7.35 -7.12 6.82
C ILE A 32 6.31 -6.07 7.17
N THR A 33 6.59 -4.83 6.78
CA THR A 33 5.61 -3.75 6.79
C THR A 33 4.88 -3.75 5.47
N VAL A 34 3.55 -3.68 5.52
CA VAL A 34 2.69 -3.35 4.37
C VAL A 34 2.05 -2.00 4.62
N PHE A 35 2.23 -1.10 3.65
CA PHE A 35 1.73 0.26 3.65
C PHE A 35 0.50 0.39 2.77
N ALA A 36 -0.50 1.11 3.26
CA ALA A 36 -1.61 1.56 2.44
C ALA A 36 -1.95 3.01 2.80
N ARG A 37 -2.40 3.78 1.81
CA ARG A 37 -2.88 5.15 2.00
C ARG A 37 -4.36 5.24 1.66
N GLU A 38 -5.15 5.52 2.67
CA GLU A 38 -6.53 5.93 2.51
C GLU A 38 -6.60 7.38 2.01
N VAL A 39 -7.54 7.63 1.12
CA VAL A 39 -7.87 8.95 0.58
C VAL A 39 -9.37 9.17 0.74
N VAL A 40 -9.72 10.34 1.29
CA VAL A 40 -11.09 10.87 1.34
C VAL A 40 -11.07 12.36 1.02
N THR A 41 -12.23 12.92 0.69
CA THR A 41 -12.42 14.37 0.61
C THR A 41 -12.55 14.98 2.03
N PRO A 42 -12.15 16.24 2.25
CA PRO A 42 -12.28 16.89 3.55
C PRO A 42 -13.74 16.90 4.05
N GLY A 43 -13.95 16.52 5.31
CA GLY A 43 -15.28 16.40 5.94
C GLY A 43 -15.78 14.96 6.03
N HIS A 44 -15.25 14.05 5.21
CA HIS A 44 -15.68 12.65 5.13
C HIS A 44 -14.80 11.67 5.93
N GLU A 45 -13.84 12.16 6.73
CA GLU A 45 -12.88 11.29 7.45
C GLU A 45 -13.52 10.33 8.45
N ARG A 46 -14.72 10.64 8.92
CA ARG A 46 -15.45 9.84 9.91
C ARG A 46 -16.69 9.17 9.33
N ASP A 47 -17.01 9.44 8.08
CA ASP A 47 -18.18 8.87 7.41
C ASP A 47 -17.94 7.40 7.14
N GLU A 48 -18.96 6.57 7.26
CA GLU A 48 -18.89 5.12 7.00
C GLU A 48 -18.95 4.78 5.50
N LEU A 49 -18.02 5.34 4.72
CA LEU A 49 -17.93 5.08 3.28
C LEU A 49 -17.39 3.65 3.00
N PRO A 50 -17.90 2.95 1.97
CA PRO A 50 -17.32 1.69 1.51
C PRO A 50 -15.87 1.89 1.00
N TRP A 51 -15.05 0.85 1.16
CA TRP A 51 -13.68 0.85 0.67
C TRP A 51 -13.61 0.53 -0.83
N LEU A 52 -12.83 1.31 -1.55
CA LEU A 52 -12.41 1.00 -2.92
C LEU A 52 -10.89 0.78 -2.92
N VAL A 53 -10.44 -0.44 -3.18
CA VAL A 53 -9.00 -0.76 -3.18
C VAL A 53 -8.43 -0.58 -4.57
N PHE A 54 -7.39 0.23 -4.69
CA PHE A 54 -6.66 0.43 -5.94
C PHE A 54 -5.43 -0.48 -6.00
N LEU A 55 -5.37 -1.29 -7.06
CA LEU A 55 -4.23 -2.15 -7.37
C LEU A 55 -3.54 -1.59 -8.62
N GLN A 56 -2.34 -1.03 -8.45
CA GLN A 56 -1.59 -0.33 -9.51
C GLN A 56 -1.35 -1.18 -10.78
N GLY A 57 -1.31 -2.50 -10.66
CA GLY A 57 -0.83 -3.39 -11.73
C GLY A 57 0.70 -3.48 -11.73
N GLY A 58 1.31 -3.83 -12.87
CA GLY A 58 2.74 -4.13 -12.95
C GLY A 58 3.00 -5.63 -13.05
N PRO A 59 3.71 -6.29 -12.13
CA PRO A 59 3.99 -5.97 -10.72
C PRO A 59 5.22 -5.08 -10.50
N GLY A 60 5.57 -4.83 -9.23
CA GLY A 60 6.83 -4.18 -8.84
C GLY A 60 6.75 -2.65 -8.74
N SER A 61 5.54 -2.09 -8.63
CA SER A 61 5.34 -0.65 -8.44
C SER A 61 4.37 -0.38 -7.30
N GLU A 62 4.67 0.66 -6.54
CA GLU A 62 3.78 1.16 -5.49
C GLU A 62 2.55 1.89 -6.06
N ALA A 63 1.56 2.12 -5.22
CA ALA A 63 0.43 2.94 -5.61
C ALA A 63 0.85 4.41 -5.84
N PRO A 64 0.22 5.15 -6.77
CA PRO A 64 0.63 6.49 -7.13
C PRO A 64 0.60 7.45 -5.95
N ARG A 65 1.54 8.41 -5.94
CA ARG A 65 1.69 9.40 -4.87
C ARG A 65 1.26 10.80 -5.24
N LEU A 66 1.16 11.09 -6.53
CA LEU A 66 0.90 12.44 -7.03
C LEU A 66 -0.58 12.77 -6.95
N LEU A 67 -0.91 13.85 -6.24
CA LEU A 67 -2.28 14.35 -6.08
C LEU A 67 -2.94 14.72 -7.41
N LYS A 68 -2.15 15.20 -8.36
CA LYS A 68 -2.63 15.55 -9.71
C LYS A 68 -3.19 14.34 -10.47
N LEU A 69 -2.86 13.11 -10.08
CA LEU A 69 -3.46 11.91 -10.65
C LEU A 69 -4.86 11.62 -10.09
N ILE A 70 -5.26 12.30 -9.01
CA ILE A 70 -6.60 12.18 -8.43
C ILE A 70 -7.55 13.19 -9.10
N GLU A 71 -7.11 14.45 -9.22
CA GLU A 71 -7.91 15.55 -9.78
C GLU A 71 -8.25 15.32 -11.25
N ASP A 72 -9.49 15.63 -11.64
CA ASP A 72 -10.03 15.47 -13.00
C ASP A 72 -9.97 14.03 -13.53
N THR A 73 -9.87 13.03 -12.64
CA THR A 73 -9.89 11.61 -12.98
C THR A 73 -11.07 10.88 -12.34
N TRP A 74 -11.23 9.59 -12.66
CA TRP A 74 -12.27 8.76 -12.06
C TRP A 74 -12.12 8.61 -10.54
N TRP A 75 -10.92 8.83 -9.97
CA TRP A 75 -10.71 8.80 -8.52
C TRP A 75 -11.49 9.90 -7.81
N GLU A 76 -11.49 11.13 -8.32
CA GLU A 76 -12.26 12.23 -7.74
C GLU A 76 -13.76 11.92 -7.71
N HIS A 77 -14.28 11.30 -8.78
CA HIS A 77 -15.67 10.87 -8.80
C HIS A 77 -15.95 9.77 -7.77
N ALA A 78 -15.09 8.74 -7.70
CA ALA A 78 -15.23 7.65 -6.74
C ALA A 78 -15.18 8.15 -5.28
N LEU A 79 -14.38 9.16 -4.99
CA LEU A 79 -14.25 9.73 -3.63
C LEU A 79 -15.51 10.41 -3.10
N LYS A 80 -16.56 10.58 -3.93
CA LYS A 80 -17.88 11.04 -3.49
C LYS A 80 -18.65 9.95 -2.73
N ASP A 81 -18.44 8.69 -3.11
CA ASP A 81 -19.20 7.54 -2.63
C ASP A 81 -18.34 6.52 -1.89
N TYR A 82 -17.00 6.59 -2.02
CA TYR A 82 -16.05 5.64 -1.48
C TYR A 82 -14.90 6.33 -0.77
N ARG A 83 -14.26 5.61 0.15
CA ARG A 83 -12.90 5.89 0.58
C ARG A 83 -11.92 5.03 -0.23
N LEU A 84 -10.96 5.67 -0.88
CA LEU A 84 -10.01 4.99 -1.76
C LEU A 84 -8.82 4.49 -0.94
N LEU A 85 -8.44 3.23 -1.08
CA LEU A 85 -7.25 2.65 -0.46
C LEU A 85 -6.19 2.39 -1.53
N LEU A 86 -5.13 3.20 -1.51
CA LEU A 86 -3.95 3.06 -2.35
C LEU A 86 -2.97 2.09 -1.67
N LEU A 87 -2.92 0.84 -2.12
CA LEU A 87 -2.09 -0.21 -1.53
C LEU A 87 -0.72 -0.28 -2.21
N ASP A 88 0.36 -0.21 -1.43
CA ASP A 88 1.67 -0.62 -1.90
C ASP A 88 1.78 -2.13 -1.83
N GLN A 89 1.97 -2.78 -2.97
CA GLN A 89 2.24 -4.21 -3.00
C GLN A 89 3.47 -4.54 -2.16
N ARG A 90 3.47 -5.72 -1.54
CA ARG A 90 4.59 -6.24 -0.73
C ARG A 90 5.88 -6.12 -1.56
N GLY A 91 6.93 -5.55 -0.99
CA GLY A 91 8.21 -5.38 -1.68
C GLY A 91 8.33 -4.11 -2.52
N THR A 92 7.32 -3.23 -2.52
CA THR A 92 7.30 -1.97 -3.30
C THR A 92 7.07 -0.76 -2.41
N GLY A 93 7.47 0.44 -2.87
CA GLY A 93 7.21 1.71 -2.18
C GLY A 93 7.61 1.70 -0.72
N ARG A 94 6.63 1.87 0.17
CA ARG A 94 6.80 1.83 1.64
C ARG A 94 6.53 0.45 2.24
N SER A 95 6.05 -0.51 1.45
CA SER A 95 5.80 -1.89 1.87
C SER A 95 7.08 -2.74 1.84
N THR A 96 8.03 -2.47 2.75
CA THR A 96 9.33 -3.17 2.84
C THR A 96 9.97 -3.35 1.46
N PRO A 97 10.37 -2.26 0.78
CA PRO A 97 10.85 -2.31 -0.60
C PRO A 97 12.06 -3.25 -0.72
N VAL A 98 12.05 -4.11 -1.73
CA VAL A 98 13.16 -5.04 -1.96
C VAL A 98 14.23 -4.35 -2.81
N GLY A 99 15.40 -4.13 -2.21
CA GLY A 99 16.60 -3.64 -2.88
C GLY A 99 17.66 -4.73 -3.06
N ALA A 100 18.93 -4.35 -2.98
CA ALA A 100 20.02 -5.32 -2.96
C ALA A 100 19.97 -6.19 -1.68
N LEU A 101 20.31 -7.47 -1.81
CA LEU A 101 20.33 -8.46 -0.73
C LEU A 101 21.75 -9.05 -0.54
N PRO A 102 22.77 -8.22 -0.25
CA PRO A 102 24.17 -8.63 -0.32
C PRO A 102 24.56 -9.70 0.70
N ASP A 103 23.83 -9.79 1.82
CA ASP A 103 24.12 -10.74 2.91
C ASP A 103 23.53 -12.14 2.67
N LEU A 104 22.83 -12.35 1.55
CA LEU A 104 22.19 -13.62 1.20
C LEU A 104 22.91 -14.28 0.02
N SER A 105 23.06 -15.59 0.06
CA SER A 105 23.44 -16.38 -1.11
C SER A 105 22.39 -16.28 -2.22
N THR A 106 22.76 -16.58 -3.47
CA THR A 106 21.82 -16.54 -4.61
C THR A 106 20.56 -17.40 -4.37
N GLN A 107 20.72 -18.55 -3.71
CA GLN A 107 19.59 -19.43 -3.40
C GLN A 107 18.65 -18.80 -2.36
N GLU A 108 19.21 -18.16 -1.32
CA GLU A 108 18.43 -17.46 -0.30
C GLU A 108 17.74 -16.22 -0.87
N GLN A 109 18.40 -15.48 -1.77
CA GLN A 109 17.79 -14.36 -2.48
C GLN A 109 16.59 -14.83 -3.31
N ALA A 110 16.77 -15.90 -4.11
CA ALA A 110 15.69 -16.45 -4.92
C ALA A 110 14.50 -16.89 -4.06
N HIS A 111 14.75 -17.60 -2.96
CA HIS A 111 13.71 -18.01 -2.01
C HIS A 111 13.00 -16.80 -1.40
N TYR A 112 13.76 -15.82 -0.88
CA TYR A 112 13.21 -14.59 -0.32
C TYR A 112 12.29 -13.86 -1.31
N LEU A 113 12.71 -13.74 -2.58
CA LEU A 113 11.94 -13.08 -3.63
C LEU A 113 10.63 -13.80 -3.98
N THR A 114 10.51 -15.12 -3.76
CA THR A 114 9.23 -15.81 -4.00
C THR A 114 8.10 -15.29 -3.12
N HIS A 115 8.43 -14.80 -1.92
CA HIS A 115 7.46 -14.20 -1.00
C HIS A 115 7.02 -12.78 -1.41
N PHE A 116 7.41 -12.26 -2.57
CA PHE A 116 6.98 -10.95 -3.08
C PHE A 116 6.30 -11.04 -4.45
N ARG A 117 6.05 -12.25 -4.93
CA ARG A 117 5.32 -12.46 -6.18
C ARG A 117 3.84 -12.15 -6.01
N ALA A 118 3.13 -11.90 -7.11
CA ALA A 118 1.69 -11.62 -7.06
C ALA A 118 0.85 -12.79 -6.52
N ASP A 119 1.36 -14.02 -6.58
CA ASP A 119 0.75 -15.24 -6.06
C ASP A 119 1.22 -15.61 -4.63
N SER A 120 1.99 -14.73 -3.99
CA SER A 120 2.43 -14.92 -2.59
C SER A 120 1.37 -14.55 -1.57
#